data_AF-A0A9D1Q0S2-F1
#
_entry.id   AF-A0A9D1Q0S2-F1
#
_cell.length_a   1.000
_cell.length_b   1.000
_cell.length_c   1.000
_cell.angle_alpha   90.00
_cell.angle_beta   90.00
_cell.angle_gamma   90.00
#
_symmetry.space_group_name_H-M   'P 1'
#
loop_
_entity.id
_entity.type
_entity.pdbx_description
1 polymer ?
#
loop_
_entity_poly.entity_id
_entity_poly.type
_entity_poly.pdbx_seq_one_letter_code
_entity_poly.pdbx_strand_id
1 'polypeptide(L)'
;MSEHRFSTHKPEDLAGFKAAADELMSSKYILAEKRISDLLKTIATNSELLDLFRTALSGYNYSVEFNKSRTSSKGKPKLVLPKNQARKIAYIFCLLMEFDTGKRSLKDFLDTYYYMPQPNASLALWTKDMITVFKDVTEYLYVNGIETLLDNEEIDYSLRRQVGEILENMNALLVRSSSVGADTKRDLFVILSAVENSLTPNKADVLKALIIGLEHVARETEIYQSFAPYLIELKSALLSADLI
;
A
#
# COMPACT_ATOMS: atom_id res chain seq x y z
N MET A 1 -7.87 21.42 15.69
CA MET A 1 -6.53 21.96 15.42
C MET A 1 -5.52 20.92 15.88
N SER A 2 -5.12 20.01 15.00
CA SER A 2 -4.02 19.09 15.29
C SER A 2 -2.72 19.75 14.85
N GLU A 3 -1.89 20.10 15.83
CA GLU A 3 -0.54 20.61 15.61
C GLU A 3 0.23 19.66 14.68
N HIS A 4 0.49 20.11 13.45
CA HIS A 4 1.51 19.50 12.60
C HIS A 4 2.86 19.86 13.21
N ARG A 5 3.33 19.02 14.14
CA ARG A 5 4.71 19.02 14.61
C ARG A 5 5.57 18.70 13.38
N PHE A 6 6.18 19.71 12.77
CA PHE A 6 7.35 19.51 11.91
C PHE A 6 8.48 19.03 12.82
N SER A 7 8.51 17.73 13.13
CA SER A 7 9.68 17.10 13.71
C SER A 7 10.72 17.04 12.60
N THR A 8 11.76 17.86 12.68
CA THR A 8 12.94 17.73 11.82
C THR A 8 13.74 16.52 12.30
N HIS A 9 13.31 15.32 11.89
CA HIS A 9 14.01 14.07 12.17
C HIS A 9 15.42 14.11 11.58
N LYS A 10 16.42 13.73 12.36
CA LYS A 10 17.82 13.74 11.91
C LYS A 10 18.32 12.33 11.64
N PRO A 11 19.22 12.13 10.64
CA PRO A 11 19.80 10.81 10.37
C PRO A 11 20.53 10.20 11.58
N GLU A 12 21.14 11.03 12.44
CA GLU A 12 21.77 10.59 13.69
C GLU A 12 20.83 9.86 14.66
N ASP A 13 19.52 10.15 14.62
CA ASP A 13 18.52 9.49 15.47
C ASP A 13 18.35 7.99 15.12
N LEU A 14 18.84 7.58 13.94
CA LEU A 14 18.82 6.20 13.43
C LEU A 14 20.13 5.43 13.64
N ALA A 15 21.13 6.02 14.30
CA ALA A 15 22.45 5.39 14.42
C ALA A 15 22.39 3.97 14.99
N GLY A 16 21.59 3.74 16.03
CA GLY A 16 21.40 2.42 16.64
C GLY A 16 20.73 1.40 15.70
N PHE A 17 19.70 1.83 14.97
CA PHE A 17 19.02 1.00 13.98
C PHE A 17 19.95 0.62 12.82
N LYS A 18 20.70 1.60 12.27
CA LYS A 18 21.66 1.37 11.18
C LYS A 18 22.77 0.42 11.61
N ALA A 19 23.32 0.61 12.80
CA ALA A 19 24.33 -0.28 13.36
C ALA A 19 23.81 -1.73 13.50
N ALA A 20 22.60 -1.92 14.04
CA ALA A 20 22.00 -3.25 14.16
C ALA A 20 21.73 -3.91 12.80
N ALA A 21 21.32 -3.13 11.79
CA ALA A 21 21.16 -3.62 10.42
C ALA A 21 22.51 -4.05 9.81
N ASP A 22 23.57 -3.25 10.00
CA ASP A 22 24.92 -3.57 9.52
C ASP A 22 25.52 -4.80 10.24
N GLU A 23 25.22 -4.99 11.53
CA GLU A 23 25.57 -6.21 12.28
C GLU A 23 24.87 -7.45 11.71
N LEU A 24 23.60 -7.35 11.33
CA LEU A 24 22.87 -8.45 10.68
C LEU A 24 23.47 -8.76 9.29
N MET A 25 23.75 -7.73 8.48
CA MET A 25 24.33 -7.89 7.14
C MET A 25 25.72 -8.54 7.15
N SER A 26 26.51 -8.29 8.20
CA SER A 26 27.85 -8.88 8.38
C SER A 26 27.86 -10.18 9.20
N SER A 27 26.69 -10.64 9.66
CA SER A 27 26.54 -11.77 10.57
C SER A 27 26.90 -13.11 9.93
N LYS A 28 27.30 -14.07 10.77
CA LYS A 28 27.25 -15.50 10.42
C LYS A 28 25.84 -16.04 10.58
N TYR A 29 25.50 -17.05 9.78
CA TYR A 29 24.18 -17.70 9.78
C TYR A 29 23.73 -18.14 11.18
N ILE A 30 24.64 -18.73 11.97
CA ILE A 30 24.33 -19.21 13.33
C ILE A 30 23.88 -18.10 14.30
N LEU A 31 24.18 -16.84 14.01
CA LEU A 31 23.78 -15.68 14.82
C LEU A 31 22.61 -14.90 14.20
N ALA A 32 22.15 -15.28 13.00
CA ALA A 32 21.24 -14.46 12.20
C ALA A 32 19.93 -14.16 12.94
N GLU A 33 19.28 -15.16 13.54
CA GLU A 33 18.01 -14.95 14.27
C GLU A 33 18.19 -14.03 15.47
N LYS A 34 19.27 -14.19 16.25
CA LYS A 34 19.61 -13.25 17.32
C LYS A 34 19.79 -11.82 16.80
N ARG A 35 20.46 -11.64 15.65
CA ARG A 35 20.66 -10.32 15.03
C ARG A 35 19.36 -9.73 14.48
N ILE A 36 18.43 -10.56 14.00
CA ILE A 36 17.07 -10.13 13.65
C ILE A 36 16.35 -9.60 14.89
N SER A 37 16.39 -10.34 16.02
CA SER A 37 15.80 -9.88 17.27
C SER A 37 16.40 -8.55 17.75
N ASP A 38 17.73 -8.40 17.68
CA ASP A 38 18.41 -7.18 18.11
C ASP A 38 18.04 -5.98 17.21
N LEU A 39 17.92 -6.18 15.90
CA LEU A 39 17.40 -5.16 14.98
C LEU A 39 15.96 -4.75 15.32
N LEU A 40 15.06 -5.71 15.52
CA LEU A 40 13.66 -5.43 15.88
C LEU A 40 13.54 -4.68 17.21
N LYS A 41 14.40 -4.98 18.20
CA LYS A 41 14.45 -4.24 19.46
C LYS A 41 14.76 -2.76 19.25
N THR A 42 15.66 -2.41 18.32
CA THR A 42 15.97 -0.98 18.06
C THR A 42 14.76 -0.20 17.57
N ILE A 43 13.85 -0.85 16.83
CA ILE A 43 12.58 -0.26 16.41
C ILE A 43 11.64 -0.11 17.60
N ALA A 44 11.52 -1.15 18.44
CA ALA A 44 10.62 -1.16 19.58
C ALA A 44 11.01 -0.15 20.68
N THR A 45 12.29 0.15 20.84
CA THR A 45 12.80 1.07 21.88
C THR A 45 12.89 2.52 21.43
N ASN A 46 12.78 2.80 20.14
CA ASN A 46 12.72 4.16 19.59
C ASN A 46 11.27 4.50 19.23
N SER A 47 10.64 5.41 19.99
CA SER A 47 9.23 5.77 19.81
C SER A 47 8.90 6.32 18.42
N GLU A 48 9.81 7.08 17.82
CA GLU A 48 9.58 7.68 16.50
C GLU A 48 9.69 6.63 15.39
N LEU A 49 10.66 5.71 15.47
CA LEU A 49 10.72 4.56 14.58
C LEU A 49 9.49 3.66 14.75
N LEU A 50 9.06 3.43 15.99
CA LEU A 50 7.87 2.64 16.25
C LEU A 50 6.62 3.28 15.62
N ASP A 51 6.47 4.60 15.70
CA ASP A 51 5.37 5.32 15.07
C ASP A 51 5.46 5.32 13.54
N LEU A 52 6.67 5.42 12.96
CA LEU A 52 6.90 5.21 11.52
C LEU A 52 6.38 3.84 11.08
N PHE A 53 6.74 2.77 11.81
CA PHE A 53 6.29 1.41 11.49
C PHE A 53 4.79 1.21 11.76
N ARG A 54 4.20 1.85 12.77
CA ARG A 54 2.74 1.85 12.96
C ARG A 54 2.02 2.45 11.77
N THR A 55 2.47 3.60 11.27
CA THR A 55 1.93 4.21 10.05
C THR A 55 2.16 3.31 8.83
N ALA A 56 3.34 2.72 8.71
CA ALA A 56 3.68 1.78 7.65
C ALA A 56 2.93 0.45 7.74
N LEU A 57 2.27 0.12 8.86
CA LEU A 57 1.49 -1.11 9.01
C LEU A 57 -0.02 -0.85 9.01
N SER A 58 -0.43 0.42 9.09
CA SER A 58 -1.85 0.80 9.08
C SER A 58 -2.50 0.39 7.76
N GLY A 59 -3.49 -0.50 7.82
CA GLY A 59 -4.17 -1.05 6.64
C GLY A 59 -3.34 -2.04 5.82
N TYR A 60 -2.17 -2.48 6.31
CA TYR A 60 -1.30 -3.41 5.60
C TYR A 60 -1.74 -4.87 5.78
N ASN A 61 -1.99 -5.59 4.68
CA ASN A 61 -2.22 -7.03 4.70
C ASN A 61 -0.96 -7.81 4.26
N TYR A 62 -0.14 -8.19 5.24
CA TYR A 62 1.09 -8.94 4.97
C TYR A 62 0.86 -10.27 4.24
N SER A 63 -0.22 -11.00 4.52
CA SER A 63 -0.47 -12.28 3.87
C SER A 63 -0.70 -12.12 2.36
N VAL A 64 -1.49 -11.12 1.98
CA VAL A 64 -1.74 -10.78 0.58
C VAL A 64 -0.47 -10.30 -0.12
N GLU A 65 0.28 -9.41 0.52
CA GLU A 65 1.52 -8.86 -0.05
C GLU A 65 2.62 -9.91 -0.18
N PHE A 66 2.78 -10.80 0.81
CA PHE A 66 3.68 -11.95 0.71
C PHE A 66 3.29 -12.84 -0.47
N ASN A 67 2.00 -13.13 -0.65
CA ASN A 67 1.55 -13.93 -1.78
C ASN A 67 1.80 -13.26 -3.13
N LYS A 68 1.53 -11.96 -3.27
CA LYS A 68 1.79 -11.15 -4.48
C LYS A 68 3.28 -11.08 -4.82
N SER A 69 4.15 -11.04 -3.81
CA SER A 69 5.61 -10.96 -4.01
C SER A 69 6.23 -12.23 -4.59
N ARG A 70 5.55 -13.39 -4.42
CA ARG A 70 6.06 -14.69 -4.90
C ARG A 70 5.94 -14.77 -6.40
N THR A 71 7.07 -14.87 -7.07
CA THR A 71 7.18 -15.04 -8.51
C THR A 71 8.03 -16.26 -8.82
N SER A 72 8.10 -16.64 -10.09
CA SER A 72 9.03 -17.64 -10.58
C SER A 72 9.88 -17.06 -11.70
N SER A 73 11.18 -17.30 -11.65
CA SER A 73 12.12 -16.91 -12.70
C SER A 73 12.94 -18.13 -13.08
N LYS A 74 12.81 -18.58 -14.33
CA LYS A 74 13.46 -19.82 -14.83
C LYS A 74 13.16 -21.04 -13.96
N GLY A 75 11.92 -21.16 -13.48
CA GLY A 75 11.47 -22.27 -12.63
C GLY A 75 11.95 -22.20 -11.17
N LYS A 76 12.68 -21.15 -10.77
CA LYS A 76 13.11 -20.94 -9.38
C LYS A 76 12.21 -19.91 -8.70
N PRO A 77 11.72 -20.18 -7.48
CA PRO A 77 10.94 -19.21 -6.72
C PRO A 77 11.79 -17.96 -6.43
N LYS A 78 11.16 -16.79 -6.54
CA LYS A 78 11.77 -15.50 -6.23
C LYS A 78 10.77 -14.61 -5.50
N LEU A 79 11.29 -13.64 -4.76
CA LEU A 79 10.50 -12.60 -4.13
C LEU A 79 10.77 -11.27 -4.84
N VAL A 80 9.70 -10.56 -5.16
CA VAL A 80 9.74 -9.19 -5.68
C VAL A 80 9.12 -8.29 -4.62
N LEU A 81 9.90 -7.36 -4.07
CA LEU A 81 9.41 -6.42 -3.08
C LEU A 81 8.32 -5.50 -3.66
N PRO A 82 7.35 -5.04 -2.83
CA PRO A 82 6.39 -4.03 -3.23
C PRO A 82 7.07 -2.78 -3.80
N LYS A 83 6.42 -2.05 -4.72
CA LYS A 83 7.01 -0.84 -5.32
C LYS A 83 7.01 0.36 -4.35
N ASN A 84 5.93 0.54 -3.61
CA ASN A 84 5.75 1.62 -2.65
C ASN A 84 6.72 1.48 -1.46
N GLN A 85 7.37 2.57 -1.06
CA GLN A 85 8.41 2.60 -0.03
C GLN A 85 7.90 2.15 1.35
N ALA A 86 6.73 2.67 1.77
CA ALA A 86 6.12 2.28 3.03
C ALA A 86 5.73 0.78 3.03
N ARG A 87 5.17 0.27 1.92
CA ARG A 87 4.88 -1.17 1.77
C ARG A 87 6.15 -2.04 1.81
N LYS A 88 7.29 -1.54 1.31
CA LYS A 88 8.57 -2.28 1.39
C LYS A 88 9.01 -2.49 2.83
N ILE A 89 9.02 -1.43 3.65
CA ILE A 89 9.45 -1.56 5.04
C ILE A 89 8.46 -2.38 5.85
N ALA A 90 7.15 -2.25 5.58
CA ALA A 90 6.11 -3.07 6.19
C ALA A 90 6.31 -4.57 5.89
N TYR A 91 6.54 -4.89 4.61
CA TYR A 91 6.81 -6.24 4.14
C TYR A 91 7.99 -6.87 4.88
N ILE A 92 9.14 -6.17 4.88
CA ILE A 92 10.37 -6.69 5.45
C ILE A 92 10.24 -6.78 6.97
N PHE A 93 9.64 -5.80 7.63
CA PHE A 93 9.37 -5.83 9.07
C PHE A 93 8.51 -7.03 9.47
N CYS A 94 7.39 -7.27 8.78
CA CYS A 94 6.55 -8.44 9.05
C CYS A 94 7.30 -9.76 8.84
N LEU A 95 8.12 -9.86 7.78
CA LEU A 95 8.94 -11.03 7.54
C LEU A 95 9.97 -11.27 8.66
N LEU A 96 10.63 -10.21 9.14
CA LEU A 96 11.55 -10.26 10.28
C LEU A 96 10.83 -10.71 11.56
N MET A 97 9.63 -10.21 11.81
CA MET A 97 8.78 -10.64 12.93
C MET A 97 8.41 -12.14 12.82
N GLU A 98 8.14 -12.66 11.63
CA GLU A 98 7.86 -14.10 11.47
C GLU A 98 9.07 -14.97 11.80
N PHE A 99 10.29 -14.50 11.51
CA PHE A 99 11.52 -15.18 11.91
C PHE A 99 11.73 -15.11 13.43
N ASP A 100 11.61 -13.92 14.02
CA ASP A 100 11.81 -13.69 15.45
C ASP A 100 10.83 -14.49 16.33
N THR A 101 9.58 -14.60 15.88
CA THR A 101 8.53 -15.36 16.59
C THR A 101 8.56 -16.86 16.28
N GLY A 102 9.42 -17.32 15.37
CA GLY A 102 9.46 -18.71 14.90
C GLY A 102 8.27 -19.14 14.03
N LYS A 103 7.36 -18.21 13.66
CA LYS A 103 6.24 -18.49 12.74
C LYS A 103 6.74 -18.93 11.36
N ARG A 104 7.93 -18.47 10.97
CA ARG A 104 8.63 -18.90 9.75
C ARG A 104 10.06 -19.30 10.09
N SER A 105 10.49 -20.44 9.56
CA SER A 105 11.88 -20.89 9.62
C SER A 105 12.74 -20.04 8.69
N LEU A 106 13.78 -19.39 9.23
CA LEU A 106 14.76 -18.65 8.43
C LEU A 106 15.50 -19.62 7.48
N LYS A 107 15.82 -20.82 7.96
CA LYS A 107 16.47 -21.87 7.16
C LYS A 107 15.66 -22.19 5.90
N ASP A 108 14.39 -22.57 6.08
CA ASP A 108 13.54 -23.02 4.98
C ASP A 108 13.26 -21.87 4.01
N PHE A 109 13.15 -20.64 4.52
CA PHE A 109 13.03 -19.45 3.71
C PHE A 109 14.26 -19.22 2.82
N LEU A 110 15.47 -19.30 3.38
CA LEU A 110 16.71 -19.14 2.62
C LEU A 110 16.89 -20.28 1.61
N ASP A 111 16.63 -21.52 2.01
CA ASP A 111 16.71 -22.69 1.12
C ASP A 111 15.69 -22.61 -0.03
N THR A 112 14.55 -21.93 0.18
CA THR A 112 13.55 -21.71 -0.86
C THR A 112 13.95 -20.57 -1.81
N TYR A 113 14.20 -19.36 -1.30
CA TYR A 113 14.28 -18.15 -2.12
C TYR A 113 15.70 -17.65 -2.40
N TYR A 114 16.68 -18.06 -1.59
CA TYR A 114 18.04 -17.53 -1.57
C TYR A 114 19.13 -18.61 -1.54
N TYR A 115 18.81 -19.82 -2.01
CA TYR A 115 19.70 -20.97 -1.86
C TYR A 115 21.08 -20.75 -2.48
N MET A 116 22.10 -20.95 -1.66
CA MET A 116 23.50 -21.07 -2.04
C MET A 116 24.10 -22.30 -1.33
N PRO A 117 25.19 -22.89 -1.86
CA PRO A 117 25.81 -24.07 -1.25
C PRO A 117 26.29 -23.88 0.20
N GLN A 118 26.55 -22.63 0.60
CA GLN A 118 27.02 -22.29 1.95
C GLN A 118 25.95 -21.43 2.65
N PRO A 119 25.50 -21.78 3.87
CA PRO A 119 24.45 -21.02 4.58
C PRO A 119 24.79 -19.54 4.77
N ASN A 120 26.07 -19.22 5.01
CA ASN A 120 26.53 -17.84 5.11
C ASN A 120 26.39 -17.08 3.78
N ALA A 121 26.52 -17.75 2.64
CA ALA A 121 26.32 -17.13 1.33
C ALA A 121 24.83 -16.88 1.03
N SER A 122 23.93 -17.80 1.43
CA SER A 122 22.49 -17.59 1.34
C SER A 122 22.06 -16.40 2.20
N LEU A 123 22.58 -16.31 3.44
CA LEU A 123 22.33 -15.17 4.33
C LEU A 123 22.86 -13.87 3.74
N ALA A 124 24.09 -13.86 3.22
CA ALA A 124 24.70 -12.66 2.64
C ALA A 124 23.89 -12.14 1.43
N LEU A 125 23.37 -13.06 0.59
CA LEU A 125 22.52 -12.69 -0.53
C LEU A 125 21.18 -12.11 -0.07
N TRP A 126 20.51 -12.78 0.88
CA TRP A 126 19.25 -12.30 1.45
C TRP A 126 19.40 -10.94 2.13
N THR A 127 20.41 -10.78 2.98
CA THR A 127 20.65 -9.51 3.69
C THR A 127 20.99 -8.38 2.73
N LYS A 128 21.73 -8.67 1.65
CA LYS A 128 21.97 -7.68 0.59
C LYS A 128 20.66 -7.24 -0.08
N ASP A 129 19.78 -8.17 -0.42
CA ASP A 129 18.55 -7.86 -1.17
C ASP A 129 17.45 -7.26 -0.28
N MET A 130 17.38 -7.65 0.99
CA MET A 130 16.29 -7.27 1.90
C MET A 130 16.74 -6.25 2.95
N ILE A 131 17.81 -6.53 3.70
CA ILE A 131 18.21 -5.70 4.84
C ILE A 131 18.83 -4.37 4.38
N THR A 132 19.57 -4.35 3.28
CA THR A 132 20.03 -3.08 2.68
C THR A 132 18.86 -2.20 2.31
N VAL A 133 17.85 -2.74 1.62
CA VAL A 133 16.65 -2.00 1.22
C VAL A 133 15.87 -1.54 2.44
N PHE A 134 15.73 -2.39 3.45
CA PHE A 134 15.07 -2.04 4.70
C PHE A 134 15.74 -0.85 5.39
N LYS A 135 17.06 -0.89 5.54
CA LYS A 135 17.85 0.17 6.15
C LYS A 135 17.69 1.49 5.39
N ASP A 136 17.94 1.47 4.09
CA ASP A 136 17.99 2.68 3.26
C ASP A 136 16.60 3.32 3.11
N VAL A 137 15.55 2.51 2.94
CA VAL A 137 14.17 3.00 2.81
C VAL A 137 13.63 3.50 4.15
N THR A 138 13.94 2.85 5.27
CA THR A 138 13.56 3.34 6.59
C THR A 138 14.21 4.69 6.88
N GLU A 139 15.50 4.86 6.57
CA GLU A 139 16.17 6.16 6.70
C GLU A 139 15.52 7.23 5.83
N TYR A 140 15.24 6.92 4.56
CA TYR A 140 14.56 7.83 3.65
C TYR A 140 13.20 8.28 4.21
N LEU A 141 12.34 7.34 4.64
CA LEU A 141 11.00 7.67 5.13
C LEU A 141 11.01 8.37 6.49
N TYR A 142 12.00 8.08 7.33
CA TYR A 142 12.15 8.74 8.62
C TYR A 142 12.51 10.22 8.45
N VAL A 143 13.42 10.53 7.52
CA VAL A 143 13.86 11.91 7.25
C VAL A 143 12.83 12.70 6.43
N ASN A 144 12.22 12.07 5.42
CA ASN A 144 11.33 12.75 4.47
C ASN A 144 9.84 12.64 4.81
N GLY A 145 9.50 11.88 5.85
CA GLY A 145 8.13 11.54 6.21
C GLY A 145 7.61 10.32 5.45
N ILE A 146 6.61 9.68 6.06
CA ILE A 146 5.91 8.54 5.48
C ILE A 146 4.57 8.99 4.91
N GLU A 147 4.39 8.80 3.61
CA GLU A 147 3.06 8.82 3.01
C GLU A 147 2.33 7.56 3.48
N THR A 148 1.13 7.73 4.06
CA THR A 148 0.32 6.62 4.56
C THR A 148 0.15 5.55 3.48
N LEU A 149 0.21 4.26 3.87
CA LEU A 149 -0.01 3.12 2.96
C LEU A 149 -1.34 3.12 2.19
N LEU A 150 -2.23 4.00 2.60
CA LEU A 150 -3.48 4.32 1.95
C LEU A 150 -3.18 5.02 0.61
N ASP A 151 -2.59 4.31 -0.36
CA ASP A 151 -2.95 4.49 -1.77
C ASP A 151 -2.53 3.31 -2.66
N ASN A 152 -3.49 2.94 -3.50
CA ASN A 152 -3.44 2.03 -4.65
C ASN A 152 -3.03 0.57 -4.34
N GLU A 153 -3.90 -0.19 -3.66
CA GLU A 153 -4.10 -1.54 -4.20
C GLU A 153 -4.45 -1.38 -5.67
N GLU A 154 -3.71 -2.05 -6.56
CA GLU A 154 -4.01 -2.04 -8.00
C GLU A 154 -5.49 -2.27 -8.18
N ILE A 155 -6.19 -1.21 -8.57
CA ILE A 155 -7.56 -1.26 -9.06
C ILE A 155 -7.55 -2.35 -10.12
N ASP A 156 -8.47 -3.31 -10.04
CA ASP A 156 -8.67 -4.25 -11.13
C ASP A 156 -8.81 -3.43 -12.42
N TYR A 157 -7.86 -3.60 -13.35
CA TYR A 157 -7.84 -2.84 -14.60
C TYR A 157 -9.17 -2.97 -15.35
N SER A 158 -9.84 -4.11 -15.20
CA SER A 158 -11.16 -4.35 -15.76
C SER A 158 -12.23 -3.48 -15.09
N LEU A 159 -12.23 -3.36 -13.77
CA LEU A 159 -13.12 -2.46 -13.02
C LEU A 159 -12.87 -0.99 -13.38
N ARG A 160 -11.61 -0.56 -13.45
CA ARG A 160 -11.27 0.83 -13.80
C ARG A 160 -11.78 1.18 -15.19
N ARG A 161 -11.60 0.27 -16.13
CA ARG A 161 -12.12 0.42 -17.49
C ARG A 161 -13.65 0.45 -17.51
N GLN A 162 -14.30 -0.48 -16.84
CA GLN A 162 -15.77 -0.54 -16.76
C GLN A 162 -16.35 0.75 -16.16
N VAL A 163 -15.82 1.19 -15.01
CA VAL A 163 -16.27 2.44 -14.39
C VAL A 163 -15.96 3.64 -15.29
N GLY A 164 -14.78 3.70 -15.92
CA GLY A 164 -14.43 4.75 -16.87
C GLY A 164 -15.45 4.87 -18.02
N GLU A 165 -15.83 3.74 -18.63
CA GLU A 165 -16.83 3.67 -19.69
C GLU A 165 -18.22 4.16 -19.20
N ILE A 166 -18.63 3.80 -17.99
CA ILE A 166 -19.89 4.27 -17.38
C ILE A 166 -19.86 5.79 -17.17
N LEU A 167 -18.79 6.31 -16.57
CA LEU A 167 -18.65 7.74 -16.28
C LEU A 167 -18.56 8.59 -17.56
N GLU A 168 -17.91 8.08 -18.61
CA GLU A 168 -17.85 8.74 -19.92
C GLU A 168 -19.26 8.87 -20.54
N ASN A 169 -20.08 7.82 -20.45
CA ASN A 169 -21.47 7.87 -20.90
C ASN A 169 -22.30 8.90 -20.10
N MET A 170 -22.13 8.95 -18.79
CA MET A 170 -22.81 9.94 -17.93
C MET A 170 -22.36 11.37 -18.28
N ASN A 171 -21.07 11.60 -18.51
CA ASN A 171 -20.53 12.87 -18.97
C ASN A 171 -21.11 13.29 -20.32
N ALA A 172 -21.23 12.36 -21.27
CA ALA A 172 -21.83 12.63 -22.57
C ALA A 172 -23.30 13.06 -22.47
N LEU A 173 -24.06 12.48 -21.54
CA LEU A 173 -25.44 12.91 -21.25
C LEU A 173 -25.48 14.32 -20.64
N LEU A 174 -24.58 14.66 -19.72
CA LEU A 174 -24.49 16.01 -19.13
C LEU A 174 -24.16 17.07 -20.18
N VAL A 175 -23.23 16.78 -21.09
CA VAL A 175 -22.88 17.70 -22.18
C VAL A 175 -24.09 17.99 -23.06
N ARG A 176 -24.85 16.95 -23.42
CA ARG A 176 -26.01 17.03 -24.33
C ARG A 176 -27.27 17.57 -23.68
N SER A 177 -27.40 17.49 -22.35
CA SER A 177 -28.58 17.97 -21.64
C SER A 177 -28.73 19.49 -21.78
N SER A 178 -29.90 19.96 -22.22
CA SER A 178 -30.27 21.38 -22.16
C SER A 178 -31.04 21.74 -20.89
N SER A 179 -31.47 20.75 -20.12
CA SER A 179 -32.31 20.92 -18.92
C SER A 179 -31.52 21.13 -17.62
N VAL A 180 -30.22 20.82 -17.62
CA VAL A 180 -29.37 21.03 -16.43
C VAL A 180 -28.62 22.36 -16.54
N GLY A 181 -28.74 23.20 -15.51
CA GLY A 181 -28.05 24.48 -15.41
C GLY A 181 -26.52 24.34 -15.38
N ALA A 182 -25.81 25.38 -15.81
CA ALA A 182 -24.35 25.35 -15.97
C ALA A 182 -23.60 25.03 -14.66
N ASP A 183 -24.08 25.54 -13.52
CA ASP A 183 -23.44 25.29 -12.23
C ASP A 183 -23.65 23.84 -11.77
N THR A 184 -24.87 23.32 -11.86
CA THR A 184 -25.17 21.92 -11.55
C THR A 184 -24.41 20.96 -12.46
N LYS A 185 -24.21 21.29 -13.75
CA LYS A 185 -23.35 20.51 -14.63
C LYS A 185 -21.92 20.47 -14.13
N ARG A 186 -21.35 21.62 -13.72
CA ARG A 186 -20.00 21.71 -13.17
C ARG A 186 -19.86 20.81 -11.95
N ASP A 187 -20.82 20.87 -11.02
CA ASP A 187 -20.82 20.06 -9.81
C ASP A 187 -20.87 18.57 -10.13
N LEU A 188 -21.75 18.16 -11.06
CA LEU A 188 -21.85 16.77 -11.49
C LEU A 188 -20.56 16.27 -12.19
N PHE A 189 -19.91 17.09 -13.02
CA PHE A 189 -18.60 16.74 -13.60
C PHE A 189 -17.54 16.51 -12.51
N VAL A 190 -17.49 17.39 -11.51
CA VAL A 190 -16.54 17.25 -10.39
C VAL A 190 -16.79 15.95 -9.62
N ILE A 191 -18.05 15.63 -9.33
CA ILE A 191 -18.40 14.38 -8.63
C ILE A 191 -18.00 13.15 -9.46
N LEU A 192 -18.31 13.13 -10.76
CA LEU A 192 -17.96 12.01 -11.65
C LEU A 192 -16.44 11.80 -11.73
N SER A 193 -15.66 12.88 -11.88
CA SER A 193 -14.20 12.81 -11.82
C SER A 193 -13.68 12.37 -10.46
N ALA A 194 -14.32 12.79 -9.36
CA ALA A 194 -13.93 12.37 -8.02
C ALA A 194 -14.18 10.87 -7.79
N VAL A 195 -15.26 10.32 -8.35
CA VAL A 195 -15.54 8.87 -8.34
C VAL A 195 -14.42 8.11 -9.04
N GLU A 196 -14.04 8.51 -10.26
CA GLU A 196 -12.95 7.87 -11.02
C GLU A 196 -11.60 7.86 -10.27
N ASN A 197 -11.30 8.97 -9.60
CA ASN A 197 -10.07 9.15 -8.82
C ASN A 197 -10.11 8.46 -7.43
N SER A 198 -11.27 7.96 -7.02
CA SER A 198 -11.50 7.33 -5.71
C SER A 198 -11.76 5.83 -5.80
N LEU A 199 -11.49 5.20 -6.95
CA LEU A 199 -11.71 3.77 -7.21
C LEU A 199 -10.72 2.85 -6.49
N THR A 200 -10.61 2.98 -5.17
CA THR A 200 -9.66 2.22 -4.37
C THR A 200 -10.32 1.74 -3.08
N PRO A 201 -10.05 0.52 -2.58
CA PRO A 201 -10.69 -0.01 -1.36
C PRO A 201 -10.50 0.87 -0.12
N ASN A 202 -9.36 1.56 -0.02
CA ASN A 202 -9.06 2.51 1.06
C ASN A 202 -9.90 3.80 1.01
N LYS A 203 -10.58 4.08 -0.10
CA LYS A 203 -11.49 5.20 -0.28
C LYS A 203 -12.94 4.74 -0.33
N ALA A 204 -13.27 3.53 0.12
CA ALA A 204 -14.64 2.99 0.08
C ALA A 204 -15.67 3.92 0.74
N ASP A 205 -15.38 4.50 1.91
CA ASP A 205 -16.28 5.46 2.57
C ASP A 205 -16.44 6.75 1.78
N VAL A 206 -15.35 7.25 1.17
CA VAL A 206 -15.36 8.43 0.29
C VAL A 206 -16.16 8.14 -0.98
N LEU A 207 -15.94 6.98 -1.59
CA LEU A 207 -16.63 6.53 -2.78
C LEU A 207 -18.12 6.36 -2.49
N LYS A 208 -18.48 5.74 -1.37
CA LYS A 208 -19.86 5.60 -0.91
C LYS A 208 -20.52 6.97 -0.71
N ALA A 209 -19.84 7.91 -0.07
CA ALA A 209 -20.33 9.29 0.07
C ALA A 209 -20.49 9.99 -1.27
N LEU A 210 -19.56 9.82 -2.21
CA LEU A 210 -19.63 10.39 -3.56
C LEU A 210 -20.80 9.79 -4.36
N ILE A 211 -21.06 8.49 -4.25
CA ILE A 211 -22.19 7.82 -4.91
C ILE A 211 -23.52 8.29 -4.33
N ILE A 212 -23.62 8.46 -3.00
CA ILE A 212 -24.81 9.03 -2.35
C ILE A 212 -25.05 10.46 -2.84
N GLY A 213 -23.99 11.28 -2.87
CA GLY A 213 -24.05 12.66 -3.34
C GLY A 213 -24.47 12.75 -4.81
N LEU A 214 -23.85 11.94 -5.68
CA LEU A 214 -24.19 11.85 -7.09
C LEU A 214 -25.67 11.49 -7.29
N GLU A 215 -26.17 10.52 -6.54
CA GLU A 215 -27.57 10.10 -6.63
C GLU A 215 -28.53 11.20 -6.18
N HIS A 216 -28.24 11.88 -5.06
CA HIS A 216 -29.09 12.97 -4.59
C HIS A 216 -29.09 14.15 -5.57
N VAL A 217 -27.92 14.60 -6.03
CA VAL A 217 -27.85 15.69 -7.01
C VAL A 217 -28.56 15.30 -8.31
N ALA A 218 -28.37 14.06 -8.79
CA ALA A 218 -29.06 13.59 -9.99
C ALA A 218 -30.58 13.58 -9.80
N ARG A 219 -31.10 13.07 -8.67
CA ARG A 219 -32.55 12.99 -8.37
C ARG A 219 -33.25 14.33 -8.33
N GLU A 220 -32.55 15.38 -7.89
CA GLU A 220 -33.06 16.76 -7.86
C GLU A 220 -33.04 17.44 -9.25
N THR A 221 -32.65 16.72 -10.31
CA THR A 221 -32.54 17.27 -11.68
C THR A 221 -33.29 16.42 -12.70
N GLU A 222 -33.68 17.06 -13.80
CA GLU A 222 -34.39 16.38 -14.90
C GLU A 222 -33.54 15.31 -15.62
N ILE A 223 -32.22 15.29 -15.40
CA ILE A 223 -31.32 14.30 -16.01
C ILE A 223 -31.43 12.92 -15.34
N TYR A 224 -32.08 12.82 -14.17
CA TYR A 224 -32.15 11.59 -13.40
C TYR A 224 -32.62 10.38 -14.22
N GLN A 225 -33.65 10.56 -15.06
CA GLN A 225 -34.20 9.47 -15.87
C GLN A 225 -33.16 8.88 -16.84
N SER A 226 -32.28 9.73 -17.38
CA SER A 226 -31.18 9.30 -18.23
C SER A 226 -29.99 8.76 -17.43
N PHE A 227 -29.78 9.24 -16.21
CA PHE A 227 -28.71 8.81 -15.31
C PHE A 227 -29.00 7.48 -14.59
N ALA A 228 -30.26 7.18 -14.30
CA ALA A 228 -30.66 6.05 -13.47
C ALA A 228 -30.09 4.70 -13.92
N PRO A 229 -30.07 4.34 -15.22
CA PRO A 229 -29.46 3.09 -15.68
C PRO A 229 -27.96 3.00 -15.35
N TYR A 230 -27.22 4.09 -15.60
CA TYR A 230 -25.78 4.16 -15.34
C TYR A 230 -25.46 4.20 -13.84
N LEU A 231 -26.31 4.82 -13.02
CA LEU A 231 -26.20 4.78 -11.57
C LEU A 231 -26.36 3.37 -11.01
N ILE A 232 -27.29 2.58 -11.56
CA ILE A 232 -27.47 1.17 -11.18
C ILE A 232 -26.24 0.36 -11.59
N GLU A 233 -25.77 0.54 -12.82
CA GLU A 233 -24.59 -0.17 -13.33
C GLU A 233 -23.33 0.17 -12.52
N LEU A 234 -23.10 1.46 -12.24
CA LEU A 234 -22.01 1.94 -11.41
C LEU A 234 -22.05 1.31 -10.02
N LYS A 235 -23.21 1.36 -9.33
CA LYS A 235 -23.37 0.74 -8.01
C LYS A 235 -23.11 -0.76 -8.04
N SER A 236 -23.62 -1.46 -9.07
CA SER A 236 -23.43 -2.89 -9.24
C SER A 236 -21.95 -3.25 -9.41
N ALA A 237 -21.22 -2.51 -10.26
CA ALA A 237 -19.79 -2.70 -10.46
C ALA A 237 -19.00 -2.47 -9.17
N LEU A 238 -19.30 -1.40 -8.43
CA LEU A 238 -18.63 -1.08 -7.18
C LEU A 238 -18.95 -2.08 -6.06
N LEU A 239 -20.20 -2.54 -5.95
CA LEU A 239 -20.60 -3.60 -5.01
C LEU A 239 -19.88 -4.92 -5.31
N SER A 240 -19.78 -5.30 -6.59
CA SER A 240 -19.11 -6.54 -6.98
C SER A 240 -17.60 -6.55 -6.68
N ALA A 241 -17.02 -5.36 -6.50
CA ALA A 241 -15.62 -5.15 -6.16
C ALA A 241 -15.40 -4.85 -4.66
N ASP A 242 -16.43 -5.00 -3.82
CA ASP A 242 -16.40 -4.69 -2.38
C ASP A 242 -15.97 -3.24 -2.07
N LEU A 243 -16.33 -2.28 -2.94
CA LEU A 243 -15.94 -0.87 -2.80
C LEU A 243 -17.01 0.03 -2.17
N ILE A 244 -18.28 -0.39 -2.06
CA ILE A 244 -19.38 0.36 -1.43
C ILE A 244 -20.39 -0.52 -0.68
#